data_AF-I0K916-F1
#
_entry.id   AF-I0K916-F1
#
_cell.length_a   1.000
_cell.length_b   1.000
_cell.length_c   1.000
_cell.angle_alpha   90.00
_cell.angle_beta   90.00
_cell.angle_gamma   90.00
#
_symmetry.space_group_name_H-M   'P 1'
#
loop_
_entity.id
_entity.type
_entity.pdbx_description
1 polymer ?
#
loop_
_entity_poly.entity_id
_entity_poly.type
_entity_poly.pdbx_seq_one_letter_code
_entity_poly.pdbx_strand_id
1 'polypeptide(L)'
;MPLACRLRPYEANRLRDEPPNTMKRKGLIMAAGGLLTGLLIAAACQKMSDAVAPTSTTPTTSTSVTVGTGVPEVYKKLYGATSIYVEGSNIVIKTSGRPDHKSPYYKGTAWESTLYEAYNGTNARYAQNPNIIAETSLTYKIPMNPAEDPTHAATPLGSTGVALNGVAFFNQYAAQNAPLTNEVNGFDQYGGHPQQQGQYHYHVEPTYLTNSKGKDALMGFLLDGFPVYGPVENGKTITNADLDKYHGHVGKTADYPNGIYHYHITAEDPYISGSGFYGKAGTVTR
;
A
#
# COMPACT_ATOMS: atom_id res chain seq x y z
N MET A 1 -29.21 18.91 -14.12
CA MET A 1 -28.29 18.54 -15.23
C MET A 1 -26.93 19.18 -14.92
N PRO A 2 -25.82 18.43 -15.01
CA PRO A 2 -24.72 18.55 -14.06
C PRO A 2 -23.62 19.51 -14.53
N LEU A 3 -23.07 20.30 -13.58
CA LEU A 3 -21.80 20.99 -13.75
C LEU A 3 -20.66 20.02 -13.40
N ALA A 4 -19.87 19.67 -14.42
CA ALA A 4 -18.67 18.87 -14.26
C ALA A 4 -17.57 19.68 -13.57
N CYS A 5 -17.20 19.30 -12.35
CA CYS A 5 -15.99 19.79 -11.68
C CYS A 5 -14.79 18.98 -12.20
N ARG A 6 -13.97 19.59 -13.07
CA ARG A 6 -12.70 19.02 -13.54
C ARG A 6 -11.64 19.21 -12.45
N LEU A 7 -11.10 18.08 -11.96
CA LEU A 7 -9.86 18.04 -11.19
C LEU A 7 -8.69 18.56 -12.05
N ARG A 8 -7.91 19.50 -11.53
CA ARG A 8 -6.65 19.95 -12.13
C ARG A 8 -5.49 19.11 -11.58
N PRO A 9 -4.62 18.53 -12.44
CA PRO A 9 -3.36 17.96 -11.99
C PRO A 9 -2.31 19.05 -11.71
N TYR A 10 -1.40 18.70 -10.82
CA TYR A 10 -0.24 19.45 -10.33
C TYR A 10 0.65 19.94 -11.50
N GLU A 11 0.75 21.26 -11.73
CA GLU A 11 1.71 21.83 -12.68
C GLU A 11 2.99 22.23 -11.95
N ALA A 12 4.08 21.52 -12.25
CA ALA A 12 5.43 21.97 -11.95
C ALA A 12 5.85 23.06 -12.96
N ASN A 13 6.38 24.17 -12.44
CA ASN A 13 6.90 25.31 -13.19
C ASN A 13 7.77 24.90 -14.39
N ARG A 14 7.34 25.26 -15.61
CA ARG A 14 8.16 25.23 -16.83
C ARG A 14 9.02 26.49 -16.92
N LEU A 15 10.34 26.32 -16.93
CA LEU A 15 11.26 27.28 -17.52
C LEU A 15 11.42 26.94 -19.01
N ARG A 16 11.46 28.00 -19.82
CA ARG A 16 11.37 28.00 -21.29
C ARG A 16 12.73 27.92 -21.98
N ASP A 17 12.67 27.28 -23.16
CA ASP A 17 13.36 27.51 -24.43
C ASP A 17 14.87 27.21 -24.61
N GLU A 18 15.17 26.19 -25.43
CA GLU A 18 15.81 26.28 -26.78
C GLU A 18 16.26 24.86 -27.26
N PRO A 19 15.92 24.40 -28.49
CA PRO A 19 16.38 23.11 -29.03
C PRO A 19 17.42 23.24 -30.16
N PRO A 20 18.35 22.28 -30.34
CA PRO A 20 19.03 22.12 -31.60
C PRO A 20 18.59 20.84 -32.34
N ASN A 21 18.01 21.10 -33.50
CA ASN A 21 18.45 20.61 -34.81
C ASN A 21 18.15 19.15 -35.22
N THR A 22 17.26 19.07 -36.20
CA THR A 22 16.88 17.93 -37.02
C THR A 22 18.03 17.36 -37.85
N MET A 23 18.10 16.04 -37.99
CA MET A 23 18.66 15.42 -39.20
C MET A 23 17.81 14.25 -39.67
N LYS A 24 17.26 14.42 -40.88
CA LYS A 24 16.49 13.45 -41.67
C LYS A 24 17.39 12.31 -42.16
N ARG A 25 16.90 11.07 -42.14
CA ARG A 25 17.22 10.09 -43.20
C ARG A 25 15.96 9.36 -43.66
N LYS A 26 15.81 9.35 -44.98
CA LYS A 26 14.74 8.76 -45.79
C LYS A 26 15.16 7.39 -46.32
N GLY A 27 14.18 6.56 -46.66
CA GLY A 27 14.27 5.41 -47.57
C GLY A 27 14.31 4.07 -46.81
N LEU A 28 13.64 3.00 -47.21
CA LEU A 28 13.10 2.65 -48.54
C LEU A 28 12.10 1.50 -48.38
N ILE A 29 11.01 1.58 -49.14
CA ILE A 29 9.97 0.56 -49.35
C ILE A 29 10.51 -0.55 -50.26
N MET A 30 10.22 -1.82 -49.96
CA MET A 30 10.14 -2.90 -50.95
C MET A 30 9.06 -3.89 -50.51
N ALA A 31 8.04 -4.01 -51.36
CA ALA A 31 7.01 -5.03 -51.32
C ALA A 31 7.26 -6.03 -52.46
N ALA A 32 7.03 -7.32 -52.22
CA ALA A 32 6.71 -8.38 -53.18
C ALA A 32 6.33 -9.63 -52.35
N GLY A 33 5.28 -10.40 -52.56
CA GLY A 33 4.45 -10.60 -53.75
C GLY A 33 4.64 -12.04 -54.27
N GLY A 34 3.65 -12.91 -54.07
CA GLY A 34 3.49 -14.22 -54.74
C GLY A 34 3.59 -15.43 -53.81
N LEU A 35 2.87 -16.54 -54.00
CA LEU A 35 1.74 -16.85 -54.87
C LEU A 35 1.10 -18.14 -54.31
N LEU A 36 -0.21 -18.23 -54.48
CA LEU A 36 -1.17 -19.28 -54.17
C LEU A 36 -0.79 -20.69 -54.69
N THR A 37 -1.02 -21.75 -53.90
CA THR A 37 -1.47 -23.06 -54.40
C THR A 37 -2.39 -23.70 -53.36
N GLY A 38 -3.63 -23.94 -53.76
CA GLY A 38 -4.70 -24.48 -52.92
C GLY A 38 -4.68 -26.00 -52.82
N LEU A 39 -5.27 -26.49 -51.73
CA LEU A 39 -5.77 -27.85 -51.63
C LEU A 39 -7.13 -27.81 -50.95
N LEU A 40 -8.17 -28.09 -51.74
CA LEU A 40 -9.55 -28.32 -51.31
C LEU A 40 -9.62 -29.68 -50.61
N ILE A 41 -10.07 -29.72 -49.35
CA ILE A 41 -10.58 -30.93 -48.71
C ILE A 41 -11.92 -30.61 -48.06
N ALA A 42 -12.86 -31.53 -48.30
CA ALA A 42 -14.30 -31.42 -48.15
C ALA A 42 -14.79 -31.11 -46.73
N ALA A 43 -15.91 -30.38 -46.69
CA ALA A 43 -16.71 -30.12 -45.50
C ALA A 43 -17.41 -31.40 -45.01
N ALA A 44 -17.29 -31.67 -43.72
CA ALA A 44 -18.20 -32.54 -42.97
C ALA A 44 -18.66 -31.79 -41.72
N CYS A 45 -19.94 -31.45 -41.68
CA CYS A 45 -20.59 -30.85 -40.52
C CYS A 45 -20.74 -31.89 -39.40
N GLN A 46 -20.15 -31.63 -38.23
CA GLN A 46 -20.59 -32.22 -36.98
C GLN A 46 -20.80 -31.10 -35.96
N LYS A 47 -21.98 -31.14 -35.33
CA LYS A 47 -22.45 -30.17 -34.33
C LYS A 47 -21.45 -30.11 -33.16
N MET A 48 -20.81 -28.96 -32.96
CA MET A 48 -20.11 -28.63 -31.73
C MET A 48 -21.13 -28.30 -30.64
N SER A 49 -21.25 -29.18 -29.66
CA SER A 49 -21.81 -28.88 -28.35
C SER A 49 -20.84 -27.95 -27.59
N ASP A 50 -21.40 -26.92 -26.95
CA ASP A 50 -20.67 -25.91 -26.18
C ASP A 50 -19.78 -26.54 -25.10
N ALA A 51 -18.48 -26.62 -25.39
CA ALA A 51 -17.46 -26.95 -24.40
C ALA A 51 -17.02 -25.65 -23.72
N VAL A 52 -17.40 -25.50 -22.45
CA VAL A 52 -16.92 -24.44 -21.55
C VAL A 52 -15.39 -24.52 -21.49
N ALA A 53 -14.72 -23.44 -21.88
CA ALA A 53 -13.27 -23.31 -21.75
C ALA A 53 -12.87 -23.51 -20.27
N PRO A 54 -11.84 -24.32 -19.96
CA PRO A 54 -11.39 -24.45 -18.58
C PRO A 54 -10.79 -23.13 -18.13
N THR A 55 -11.45 -22.48 -17.19
CA THR A 55 -10.94 -21.31 -16.48
C THR A 55 -9.59 -21.68 -15.86
N SER A 56 -8.52 -21.07 -16.37
CA SER A 56 -7.19 -21.12 -15.75
C SER A 56 -7.29 -20.43 -14.39
N THR A 57 -7.50 -21.22 -13.34
CA THR A 57 -7.34 -20.78 -11.96
C THR A 57 -5.85 -20.87 -11.66
N THR A 58 -5.16 -19.74 -11.79
CA THR A 58 -3.83 -19.60 -11.17
C THR A 58 -4.01 -19.86 -9.66
N PRO A 59 -3.29 -20.82 -9.06
CA PRO A 59 -3.37 -21.03 -7.63
C PRO A 59 -2.68 -19.83 -6.98
N THR A 60 -3.49 -18.88 -6.53
CA THR A 60 -3.03 -17.88 -5.57
C THR A 60 -2.80 -18.66 -4.29
N THR A 61 -1.54 -18.86 -3.89
CA THR A 61 -1.20 -19.41 -2.58
C THR A 61 -1.69 -18.41 -1.54
N SER A 62 -2.97 -18.47 -1.18
CA SER A 62 -3.52 -17.75 -0.04
C SER A 62 -2.89 -18.37 1.19
N THR A 63 -1.86 -17.74 1.73
CA THR A 63 -1.40 -18.04 3.09
C THR A 63 -2.59 -17.74 4.00
N SER A 64 -3.28 -18.78 4.48
CA SER A 64 -4.45 -18.61 5.33
C SER A 64 -4.01 -18.07 6.68
N VAL A 65 -4.53 -16.90 7.07
CA VAL A 65 -4.29 -16.31 8.38
C VAL A 65 -4.82 -17.25 9.46
N THR A 66 -3.97 -17.62 10.43
CA THR A 66 -4.42 -18.41 11.60
C THR A 66 -5.05 -17.47 12.62
N VAL A 67 -6.36 -17.53 12.81
CA VAL A 67 -7.09 -16.66 13.75
C VAL A 67 -7.51 -17.45 15.00
N GLY A 68 -7.04 -17.01 16.17
CA GLY A 68 -7.39 -17.59 17.46
C GLY A 68 -8.78 -17.22 17.95
N THR A 69 -9.29 -17.98 18.92
CA THR A 69 -10.57 -17.71 19.58
C THR A 69 -10.57 -16.34 20.25
N GLY A 70 -11.69 -15.62 20.15
CA GLY A 70 -11.89 -14.33 20.84
C GLY A 70 -11.34 -13.10 20.11
N VAL A 71 -10.69 -13.28 18.94
CA VAL A 71 -10.23 -12.15 18.12
C VAL A 71 -11.44 -11.36 17.57
N PRO A 72 -11.55 -10.04 17.86
CA PRO A 72 -12.63 -9.20 17.32
C PRO A 72 -12.59 -9.12 15.78
N GLU A 73 -13.77 -9.00 15.15
CA GLU A 73 -13.93 -9.00 13.69
C GLU A 73 -13.04 -8.00 12.95
N VAL A 74 -12.84 -6.81 13.53
CA VAL A 74 -12.04 -5.75 12.90
C VAL A 74 -10.59 -6.18 12.66
N TYR A 75 -10.00 -6.97 13.59
CA TYR A 75 -8.63 -7.46 13.44
C TYR A 75 -8.52 -8.58 12.40
N LYS A 76 -9.62 -9.30 12.10
CA LYS A 76 -9.64 -10.33 11.05
C LYS A 76 -9.46 -9.74 9.63
N LYS A 77 -9.59 -8.41 9.48
CA LYS A 77 -9.32 -7.70 8.22
C LYS A 77 -7.83 -7.61 7.87
N LEU A 78 -6.92 -7.86 8.83
CA LEU A 78 -5.46 -7.93 8.63
C LEU A 78 -5.08 -9.19 7.85
N TYR A 79 -5.37 -9.19 6.56
CA TYR A 79 -5.21 -10.34 5.69
C TYR A 79 -3.74 -10.70 5.40
N GLY A 80 -2.80 -9.78 5.64
CA GLY A 80 -1.36 -10.05 5.55
C GLY A 80 -0.72 -10.54 6.85
N ALA A 81 -1.52 -10.85 7.88
CA ALA A 81 -1.04 -11.53 9.07
C ALA A 81 -0.81 -13.02 8.80
N THR A 82 0.19 -13.62 9.44
CA THR A 82 0.37 -15.07 9.51
C THR A 82 -0.47 -15.68 10.63
N SER A 83 -0.58 -14.98 11.76
CA SER A 83 -1.53 -15.33 12.83
C SER A 83 -2.00 -14.13 13.62
N ILE A 84 -3.20 -14.24 14.18
CA ILE A 84 -3.82 -13.25 15.05
C ILE A 84 -4.46 -13.98 16.23
N TYR A 85 -4.15 -13.60 17.47
CA TYR A 85 -4.75 -14.22 18.66
C TYR A 85 -4.81 -13.25 19.84
N VAL A 86 -5.67 -13.56 20.81
CA VAL A 86 -5.79 -12.79 22.06
C VAL A 86 -4.76 -13.28 23.08
N GLU A 87 -4.05 -12.35 23.72
CA GLU A 87 -3.16 -12.63 24.84
C GLU A 87 -3.41 -11.62 25.98
N GLY A 88 -4.15 -12.07 26.99
CA GLY A 88 -4.64 -11.18 28.06
C GLY A 88 -5.57 -10.11 27.50
N SER A 89 -5.25 -8.84 27.73
CA SER A 89 -6.00 -7.68 27.20
C SER A 89 -5.49 -7.19 25.84
N ASN A 90 -4.61 -7.95 25.17
CA ASN A 90 -3.98 -7.54 23.92
C ASN A 90 -4.39 -8.43 22.76
N ILE A 91 -4.33 -7.85 21.56
CA ILE A 91 -4.28 -8.59 20.31
C ILE A 91 -2.82 -8.77 19.91
N VAL A 92 -2.44 -10.00 19.60
CA VAL A 92 -1.14 -10.34 19.03
C VAL A 92 -1.30 -10.61 17.54
N ILE A 93 -0.55 -9.89 16.71
CA ILE A 93 -0.54 -10.01 15.25
C ILE A 93 0.87 -10.38 14.82
N LYS A 94 1.02 -11.52 14.15
CA LYS A 94 2.27 -11.95 13.54
C LYS A 94 2.19 -11.75 12.03
N THR A 95 3.27 -11.31 11.40
CA THR A 95 3.35 -11.11 9.95
C THR A 95 4.79 -11.23 9.45
N SER A 96 4.96 -11.56 8.16
CA SER A 96 6.28 -11.52 7.51
C SER A 96 6.68 -10.10 7.07
N GLY A 97 5.81 -9.10 7.18
CA GLY A 97 6.11 -7.71 6.82
C GLY A 97 6.35 -7.46 5.34
N ARG A 98 6.19 -8.47 4.48
CA ARG A 98 6.42 -8.40 3.04
C ARG A 98 5.16 -7.89 2.33
N PRO A 99 5.26 -6.88 1.45
CA PRO A 99 4.11 -6.41 0.68
C PRO A 99 3.60 -7.48 -0.28
N ASP A 100 2.30 -7.53 -0.47
CA ASP A 100 1.57 -8.44 -1.36
C ASP A 100 1.40 -7.91 -2.79
N HIS A 101 1.92 -6.71 -3.06
CA HIS A 101 1.89 -6.07 -4.37
C HIS A 101 3.25 -6.15 -5.06
N LYS A 102 3.27 -5.84 -6.36
CA LYS A 102 4.54 -5.75 -7.11
C LYS A 102 5.35 -4.53 -6.69
N SER A 103 6.68 -4.62 -6.84
CA SER A 103 7.59 -3.52 -6.50
C SER A 103 8.91 -3.65 -7.26
N PRO A 104 9.57 -2.53 -7.63
CA PRO A 104 10.93 -2.55 -8.16
C PRO A 104 11.96 -3.09 -7.16
N TYR A 105 11.63 -3.09 -5.87
CA TYR A 105 12.47 -3.61 -4.79
C TYR A 105 12.52 -5.14 -4.68
N TYR A 106 11.80 -5.86 -5.53
CA TYR A 106 11.91 -7.32 -5.63
C TYR A 106 13.02 -7.80 -6.56
N LYS A 107 13.69 -6.90 -7.29
CA LYS A 107 14.82 -7.26 -8.16
C LYS A 107 15.94 -7.90 -7.34
N GLY A 108 16.42 -9.08 -7.76
CA GLY A 108 17.45 -9.85 -7.06
C GLY A 108 16.95 -10.66 -5.87
N THR A 109 15.63 -10.74 -5.64
CA THR A 109 15.04 -11.52 -4.54
C THR A 109 14.49 -12.86 -5.03
N ALA A 110 14.16 -13.76 -4.10
CA ALA A 110 13.48 -15.03 -4.43
C ALA A 110 12.08 -14.82 -5.06
N TRP A 111 11.49 -13.63 -4.94
CA TRP A 111 10.18 -13.28 -5.49
C TRP A 111 10.27 -12.48 -6.80
N GLU A 112 11.46 -12.27 -7.36
CA GLU A 112 11.63 -11.47 -8.58
C GLU A 112 10.73 -11.97 -9.73
N SER A 113 10.64 -13.29 -9.93
CA SER A 113 9.87 -13.86 -11.03
C SER A 113 8.35 -13.61 -10.97
N THR A 114 7.81 -13.27 -9.79
CA THR A 114 6.36 -13.12 -9.57
C THR A 114 5.96 -11.72 -9.14
N LEU A 115 6.81 -11.02 -8.37
CA LEU A 115 6.48 -9.74 -7.73
C LEU A 115 7.36 -8.57 -8.20
N TYR A 116 8.37 -8.79 -9.04
CA TYR A 116 9.09 -7.66 -9.62
C TYR A 116 8.22 -6.91 -10.64
N GLU A 117 8.26 -5.58 -10.55
CA GLU A 117 7.76 -4.66 -11.56
C GLU A 117 8.67 -3.43 -11.58
N ALA A 118 9.11 -3.01 -12.75
CA ALA A 118 9.83 -1.74 -12.87
C ALA A 118 8.95 -0.59 -12.39
N TYR A 119 9.54 0.43 -11.74
CA TYR A 119 8.80 1.58 -11.26
C TYR A 119 7.93 2.20 -12.36
N ASN A 120 6.65 2.36 -12.06
CA ASN A 120 5.64 2.94 -12.95
C ASN A 120 4.81 4.05 -12.26
N GLY A 121 5.32 4.57 -11.13
CA GLY A 121 4.69 5.66 -10.40
C GLY A 121 4.90 7.03 -11.04
N THR A 122 4.35 8.06 -10.40
CA THR A 122 4.31 9.43 -10.94
C THR A 122 5.44 10.35 -10.44
N ASN A 123 6.26 9.91 -9.48
CA ASN A 123 7.36 10.71 -8.97
C ASN A 123 8.49 10.78 -10.00
N ALA A 124 8.60 11.91 -10.70
CA ALA A 124 9.64 12.16 -11.69
C ALA A 124 11.07 12.18 -11.11
N ARG A 125 11.22 12.31 -9.78
CA ARG A 125 12.50 12.28 -9.07
C ARG A 125 12.80 10.91 -8.46
N TYR A 126 12.01 9.88 -8.78
CA TYR A 126 12.20 8.55 -8.27
C TYR A 126 13.65 8.08 -8.48
N ALA A 127 14.27 7.64 -7.39
CA ALA A 127 15.62 7.11 -7.33
C ALA A 127 15.62 5.93 -6.36
N GLN A 128 15.54 4.73 -6.91
CA GLN A 128 15.56 3.49 -6.14
C GLN A 128 16.84 3.40 -5.30
N ASN A 129 16.70 3.16 -4.00
CA ASN A 129 17.84 2.90 -3.12
C ASN A 129 18.33 1.43 -3.33
N PRO A 130 19.55 1.07 -2.89
CA PRO A 130 20.11 -0.27 -3.16
C PRO A 130 19.52 -1.39 -2.29
N ASN A 131 18.58 -1.10 -1.39
CA ASN A 131 17.97 -2.11 -0.53
C ASN A 131 17.03 -3.00 -1.36
N ILE A 132 16.71 -4.18 -0.84
CA ILE A 132 15.77 -5.13 -1.44
C ILE A 132 14.78 -5.62 -0.40
N ILE A 133 13.58 -6.01 -0.84
CA ILE A 133 12.55 -6.53 0.08
C ILE A 133 13.00 -7.89 0.64
N ALA A 134 12.88 -8.04 1.95
CA ALA A 134 13.04 -9.29 2.68
C ALA A 134 11.82 -9.54 3.57
N GLU A 135 11.62 -10.79 3.97
CA GLU A 135 10.68 -11.12 5.03
C GLU A 135 11.29 -10.88 6.40
N THR A 136 10.48 -10.37 7.32
CA THR A 136 10.82 -10.15 8.73
C THR A 136 9.72 -10.72 9.61
N SER A 137 10.07 -11.50 10.65
CA SER A 137 9.09 -12.07 11.57
C SER A 137 8.63 -11.03 12.60
N LEU A 138 7.69 -10.16 12.24
CA LEU A 138 7.19 -9.11 13.12
C LEU A 138 6.07 -9.66 14.00
N THR A 139 6.16 -9.40 15.32
CA THR A 139 5.09 -9.67 16.28
C THR A 139 4.66 -8.36 16.92
N TYR A 140 3.45 -7.93 16.60
CA TYR A 140 2.79 -6.80 17.23
C TYR A 140 1.93 -7.30 18.39
N LYS A 141 2.01 -6.64 19.53
CA LYS A 141 1.12 -6.85 20.68
C LYS A 141 0.53 -5.51 21.06
N ILE A 142 -0.73 -5.29 20.69
CA ILE A 142 -1.43 -4.01 20.82
C ILE A 142 -2.64 -4.14 21.76
N PRO A 143 -3.03 -3.08 22.49
CA PRO A 143 -4.23 -3.11 23.32
C PRO A 143 -5.47 -3.47 22.50
N MET A 144 -6.24 -4.48 22.94
CA MET A 144 -7.47 -4.87 22.26
C MET A 144 -8.58 -3.82 22.39
N ASN A 145 -8.59 -3.13 23.54
CA ASN A 145 -9.49 -2.04 23.88
C ASN A 145 -8.63 -0.78 24.11
N PRO A 146 -8.27 -0.03 23.06
CA PRO A 146 -7.41 1.13 23.18
C PRO A 146 -8.12 2.25 23.95
N ALA A 147 -7.35 3.02 24.71
CA ALA A 147 -7.81 4.16 25.49
C ALA A 147 -6.75 5.26 25.43
N GLU A 148 -7.17 6.52 25.58
CA GLU A 148 -6.27 7.66 25.68
C GLU A 148 -5.23 7.44 26.79
N ASP A 149 -3.98 7.76 26.49
CA ASP A 149 -2.92 7.83 27.48
C ASP A 149 -2.44 9.28 27.57
N PRO A 150 -2.62 9.97 28.72
CA PRO A 150 -2.29 11.37 28.86
C PRO A 150 -0.79 11.67 28.65
N THR A 151 0.07 10.65 28.66
CA THR A 151 1.50 10.81 28.38
C THR A 151 1.80 10.99 26.89
N HIS A 152 0.96 10.43 26.01
CA HIS A 152 1.10 10.47 24.56
C HIS A 152 2.54 10.26 24.05
N ALA A 153 3.10 9.10 24.36
CA ALA A 153 4.49 8.78 24.05
C ALA A 153 4.81 9.01 22.55
N ALA A 154 5.98 9.58 22.28
CA ALA A 154 6.46 9.79 20.91
C ALA A 154 6.55 8.46 20.14
N THR A 155 6.27 8.50 18.85
CA THR A 155 6.42 7.32 17.98
C THR A 155 7.90 6.98 17.78
N PRO A 156 8.28 5.70 17.75
CA PRO A 156 9.65 5.31 17.42
C PRO A 156 9.96 5.58 15.94
N LEU A 157 11.26 5.69 15.59
CA LEU A 157 11.74 5.75 14.19
C LEU A 157 11.58 4.43 13.41
N GLY A 158 11.05 3.39 14.06
CA GLY A 158 10.79 2.09 13.45
C GLY A 158 9.29 1.88 13.23
N SER A 159 8.86 0.62 13.29
CA SER A 159 7.46 0.29 13.14
C SER A 159 6.61 0.92 14.26
N THR A 160 5.62 1.71 13.85
CA THR A 160 4.61 2.36 14.70
C THR A 160 3.26 1.67 14.61
N GLY A 161 3.12 0.69 13.72
CA GLY A 161 1.86 0.00 13.46
C GLY A 161 1.97 -1.04 12.35
N VAL A 162 0.83 -1.65 12.05
CA VAL A 162 0.70 -2.70 11.03
C VAL A 162 -0.46 -2.40 10.10
N ALA A 163 -0.19 -2.41 8.80
CA ALA A 163 -1.18 -2.24 7.73
C ALA A 163 -1.95 -3.54 7.48
N LEU A 164 -3.10 -3.47 6.80
CA LEU A 164 -3.93 -4.65 6.50
C LEU A 164 -3.18 -5.77 5.77
N ASN A 165 -2.21 -5.43 4.92
CA ASN A 165 -1.36 -6.40 4.23
C ASN A 165 -0.12 -6.83 5.04
N GLY A 166 -0.07 -6.53 6.34
CA GLY A 166 1.02 -6.95 7.24
C GLY A 166 2.28 -6.09 7.17
N VAL A 167 2.35 -5.14 6.24
CA VAL A 167 3.47 -4.19 6.14
C VAL A 167 3.47 -3.23 7.34
N ALA A 168 4.66 -2.83 7.78
CA ALA A 168 4.80 -1.88 8.88
C ALA A 168 4.39 -0.46 8.46
N PHE A 169 3.71 0.25 9.36
CA PHE A 169 3.65 1.72 9.32
C PHE A 169 4.86 2.29 10.05
N PHE A 170 5.47 3.31 9.48
CA PHE A 170 6.52 4.11 10.11
C PHE A 170 6.00 5.54 10.32
N ASN A 171 6.68 6.31 11.17
CA ASN A 171 6.32 7.70 11.42
C ASN A 171 6.79 8.63 10.28
N GLN A 172 6.56 9.93 10.42
CA GLN A 172 6.88 10.95 9.42
C GLN A 172 8.38 11.27 9.26
N TYR A 173 9.26 10.56 9.97
CA TYR A 173 10.68 10.86 10.00
C TYR A 173 11.51 9.80 9.30
N ALA A 174 12.54 10.28 8.62
CA ALA A 174 13.67 9.49 8.17
C ALA A 174 14.61 9.18 9.35
N ALA A 175 15.67 8.42 9.06
CA ALA A 175 16.77 8.19 10.00
C ALA A 175 17.29 9.50 10.63
N GLN A 176 17.69 9.45 11.89
CA GLN A 176 18.15 10.60 12.68
C GLN A 176 17.08 11.71 12.90
N ASN A 177 15.79 11.36 12.81
CA ASN A 177 14.66 12.30 12.91
C ASN A 177 14.67 13.38 11.81
N ALA A 178 15.21 13.07 10.63
CA ALA A 178 15.21 14.01 9.51
C ALA A 178 13.83 14.02 8.80
N PRO A 179 13.44 15.14 8.17
CA PRO A 179 12.26 15.17 7.30
C PRO A 179 12.40 14.20 6.11
N LEU A 180 11.28 13.66 5.63
CA LEU A 180 11.24 12.71 4.51
C LEU A 180 11.57 13.31 3.12
N THR A 181 11.94 14.59 3.03
CA THR A 181 12.10 15.36 1.77
C THR A 181 12.91 14.63 0.68
N ASN A 182 13.92 13.84 1.06
CA ASN A 182 14.72 13.06 0.12
C ASN A 182 14.26 11.59 0.02
N GLU A 183 13.81 11.02 1.13
CA GLU A 183 13.42 9.61 1.23
C GLU A 183 12.16 9.29 0.41
N VAL A 184 11.26 10.26 0.22
CA VAL A 184 10.11 10.14 -0.69
C VAL A 184 10.48 9.78 -2.12
N ASN A 185 11.71 10.06 -2.56
CA ASN A 185 12.20 9.68 -3.88
C ASN A 185 12.57 8.20 -3.97
N GLY A 186 12.74 7.51 -2.83
CA GLY A 186 12.90 6.07 -2.76
C GLY A 186 11.59 5.30 -2.75
N PHE A 187 10.44 5.95 -2.52
CA PHE A 187 9.16 5.24 -2.44
C PHE A 187 8.76 4.67 -3.80
N ASP A 188 8.32 3.42 -3.80
CA ASP A 188 7.76 2.79 -4.99
C ASP A 188 6.38 3.37 -5.35
N GLN A 189 5.77 2.86 -6.40
CA GLN A 189 4.47 3.33 -6.89
C GLN A 189 3.33 3.20 -5.87
N TYR A 190 3.53 2.46 -4.79
CA TYR A 190 2.56 2.22 -3.71
C TYR A 190 2.91 2.92 -2.40
N GLY A 191 3.90 3.82 -2.40
CA GLY A 191 4.17 4.71 -1.27
C GLY A 191 5.02 4.10 -0.17
N GLY A 192 5.75 3.02 -0.44
CA GLY A 192 6.66 2.40 0.52
C GLY A 192 8.02 2.04 -0.06
N HIS A 193 8.93 1.59 0.79
CA HIS A 193 10.25 1.11 0.40
C HIS A 193 10.86 0.23 1.50
N PRO A 194 11.88 -0.59 1.21
CA PRO A 194 12.64 -1.31 2.22
C PRO A 194 13.76 -0.46 2.82
N GLN A 195 13.96 -0.63 4.13
CA GLN A 195 15.19 -0.22 4.81
C GLN A 195 16.33 -1.23 4.59
N GLN A 196 17.53 -0.96 5.10
CA GLN A 196 18.77 -1.72 4.85
C GLN A 196 18.70 -3.24 5.17
N GLN A 197 17.92 -3.69 6.14
CA GLN A 197 17.69 -5.11 6.43
C GLN A 197 16.44 -5.68 5.74
N GLY A 198 15.89 -4.95 4.78
CA GLY A 198 14.84 -5.40 3.86
C GLY A 198 13.41 -5.28 4.37
N GLN A 199 13.18 -4.75 5.58
CA GLN A 199 11.81 -4.47 6.06
C GLN A 199 11.17 -3.37 5.20
N TYR A 200 10.19 -3.76 4.40
CA TYR A 200 9.35 -2.84 3.67
C TYR A 200 8.37 -2.14 4.63
N HIS A 201 8.13 -0.85 4.43
CA HIS A 201 7.27 -0.05 5.28
C HIS A 201 6.66 1.13 4.52
N TYR A 202 5.56 1.66 5.07
CA TYR A 202 4.89 2.85 4.59
C TYR A 202 5.13 4.01 5.55
N HIS A 203 5.59 5.14 5.02
CA HIS A 203 5.57 6.44 5.70
C HIS A 203 4.34 7.27 5.31
N VAL A 204 3.78 6.99 4.14
CA VAL A 204 2.70 7.76 3.49
C VAL A 204 1.57 6.83 3.08
N GLU A 205 0.57 7.35 2.37
CA GLU A 205 -0.57 6.58 1.89
C GLU A 205 -0.13 5.28 1.17
N PRO A 206 -0.53 4.09 1.68
CA PRO A 206 -0.30 2.83 1.00
C PRO A 206 -1.29 2.72 -0.15
N THR A 207 -0.97 3.32 -1.30
CA THR A 207 -1.95 3.49 -2.39
C THR A 207 -2.45 2.16 -2.95
N TYR A 208 -1.70 1.07 -2.80
CA TYR A 208 -2.19 -0.28 -3.11
C TYR A 208 -3.43 -0.64 -2.27
N LEU A 209 -3.40 -0.35 -0.97
CA LEU A 209 -4.51 -0.61 -0.06
C LEU A 209 -5.69 0.33 -0.34
N THR A 210 -5.44 1.63 -0.52
CA THR A 210 -6.55 2.57 -0.77
C THR A 210 -7.21 2.34 -2.14
N ASN A 211 -6.46 1.90 -3.15
CA ASN A 211 -7.02 1.51 -4.45
C ASN A 211 -7.82 0.20 -4.38
N SER A 212 -7.41 -0.76 -3.55
CA SER A 212 -8.05 -2.09 -3.47
C SER A 212 -9.18 -2.17 -2.45
N LYS A 213 -9.13 -1.40 -1.37
CA LYS A 213 -10.11 -1.42 -0.27
C LYS A 213 -11.05 -0.21 -0.26
N GLY A 214 -10.65 0.89 -0.90
CA GLY A 214 -11.34 2.18 -0.84
C GLY A 214 -10.56 3.21 -0.01
N LYS A 215 -10.77 4.48 -0.33
CA LYS A 215 -10.08 5.61 0.34
C LYS A 215 -10.63 5.94 1.72
N ASP A 216 -11.78 5.40 2.08
CA ASP A 216 -12.45 5.52 3.37
C ASP A 216 -12.36 4.24 4.22
N ALA A 217 -11.61 3.25 3.75
CA ALA A 217 -11.46 1.98 4.43
C ALA A 217 -10.42 2.03 5.55
N LEU A 218 -10.54 1.06 6.46
CA LEU A 218 -9.50 0.73 7.44
C LEU A 218 -8.20 0.35 6.71
N MET A 219 -7.08 0.97 7.07
CA MET A 219 -5.76 0.72 6.52
C MET A 219 -4.88 -0.10 7.45
N GLY A 220 -5.16 -0.13 8.75
CA GLY A 220 -4.47 -0.94 9.75
C GLY A 220 -4.60 -0.36 11.15
N PHE A 221 -3.61 -0.62 12.01
CA PHE A 221 -3.62 -0.20 13.42
C PHE A 221 -2.25 0.29 13.84
N LEU A 222 -2.21 1.31 14.70
CA LEU A 222 -0.97 1.70 15.38
C LEU A 222 -0.72 0.87 16.65
N LEU A 223 0.47 0.98 17.23
CA LEU A 223 0.87 0.20 18.41
C LEU A 223 -0.02 0.45 19.64
N ASP A 224 -0.67 1.59 19.72
CA ASP A 224 -1.63 1.91 20.78
C ASP A 224 -3.01 1.26 20.61
N GLY A 225 -3.22 0.53 19.51
CA GLY A 225 -4.43 -0.25 19.22
C GLY A 225 -5.52 0.55 18.51
N PHE A 226 -5.34 1.86 18.29
CA PHE A 226 -6.31 2.65 17.54
C PHE A 226 -6.18 2.41 16.02
N PRO A 227 -7.31 2.37 15.29
CA PRO A 227 -7.32 2.12 13.86
C PRO A 227 -6.80 3.32 13.07
N VAL A 228 -6.23 3.04 11.89
CA VAL A 228 -5.81 4.01 10.88
C VAL A 228 -6.73 3.87 9.68
N TYR A 229 -7.34 4.96 9.23
CA TYR A 229 -8.20 5.01 8.04
C TYR A 229 -7.53 5.73 6.88
N GLY A 230 -8.01 5.47 5.65
CA GLY A 230 -7.57 6.18 4.47
C GLY A 230 -7.91 7.68 4.46
N PRO A 231 -7.61 8.40 3.38
CA PRO A 231 -7.70 9.86 3.32
C PRO A 231 -9.10 10.44 3.16
N VAL A 232 -10.14 9.61 3.16
CA VAL A 232 -11.54 10.04 3.02
C VAL A 232 -12.35 9.56 4.22
N GLU A 233 -13.22 10.42 4.72
CA GLU A 233 -14.25 10.06 5.69
C GLU A 233 -15.56 10.72 5.28
N ASN A 234 -16.67 9.99 5.30
CA ASN A 234 -18.00 10.53 4.98
C ASN A 234 -18.06 11.28 3.63
N GLY A 235 -17.30 10.80 2.63
CA GLY A 235 -17.22 11.41 1.29
C GLY A 235 -16.38 12.70 1.21
N LYS A 236 -15.76 13.13 2.30
CA LYS A 236 -14.87 14.30 2.37
C LYS A 236 -13.41 13.84 2.47
N THR A 237 -12.52 14.49 1.74
CA THR A 237 -11.08 14.34 1.94
C THR A 237 -10.68 14.97 3.28
N ILE A 238 -10.05 14.18 4.14
CA ILE A 238 -9.55 14.62 5.44
C ILE A 238 -8.22 15.36 5.26
N THR A 239 -8.07 16.47 5.98
CA THR A 239 -6.88 17.32 5.99
C THR A 239 -6.37 17.52 7.41
N ASN A 240 -5.16 18.04 7.56
CA ASN A 240 -4.59 18.34 8.89
C ASN A 240 -5.47 19.27 9.74
N ALA A 241 -6.26 20.15 9.12
CA ALA A 241 -7.17 21.04 9.82
C ALA A 241 -8.37 20.31 10.46
N ASP A 242 -8.65 19.09 10.02
CA ASP A 242 -9.72 18.23 10.55
C ASP A 242 -9.24 17.34 11.71
N LEU A 243 -7.92 17.27 11.93
CA LEU A 243 -7.27 16.32 12.83
C LEU A 243 -6.63 17.04 14.02
N ASP A 244 -6.45 16.31 15.11
CA ASP A 244 -5.66 16.77 16.23
C ASP A 244 -4.14 16.67 15.98
N LYS A 245 -3.34 17.07 16.98
CA LYS A 245 -1.87 17.04 16.88
C LYS A 245 -1.27 15.63 16.84
N TYR A 246 -2.04 14.59 17.11
CA TYR A 246 -1.66 13.17 17.01
C TYR A 246 -2.09 12.57 15.66
N HIS A 247 -2.75 13.36 14.82
CA HIS A 247 -3.19 13.02 13.47
C HIS A 247 -4.43 12.12 13.43
N GLY A 248 -5.33 12.30 14.39
CA GLY A 248 -6.61 11.62 14.44
C GLY A 248 -7.73 12.50 14.99
N HIS A 249 -8.90 11.89 15.14
CA HIS A 249 -10.08 12.50 15.75
C HIS A 249 -11.02 11.42 16.29
N VAL A 250 -12.04 11.82 17.05
CA VAL A 250 -13.08 10.90 17.53
C VAL A 250 -14.30 10.99 16.63
N GLY A 251 -14.68 9.87 16.02
CA GLY A 251 -15.80 9.80 15.09
C GLY A 251 -16.30 8.38 14.88
N LYS A 252 -17.48 8.26 14.25
CA LYS A 252 -18.05 6.98 13.85
C LYS A 252 -17.43 6.52 12.54
N THR A 253 -17.10 5.24 12.46
CA THR A 253 -16.62 4.61 11.22
C THR A 253 -17.47 3.39 10.89
N ALA A 254 -17.28 2.82 9.70
CA ALA A 254 -17.96 1.58 9.32
C ALA A 254 -17.64 0.41 10.27
N ASP A 255 -16.45 0.40 10.86
CA ASP A 255 -16.02 -0.64 11.81
C ASP A 255 -16.36 -0.33 13.27
N TYR A 256 -16.50 0.95 13.60
CA TYR A 256 -16.80 1.44 14.94
C TYR A 256 -18.04 2.35 14.91
N PRO A 257 -19.26 1.79 14.78
CA PRO A 257 -20.49 2.56 14.64
C PRO A 257 -20.86 3.36 15.90
N ASN A 258 -20.29 3.00 17.05
CA ASN A 258 -20.43 3.73 18.31
C ASN A 258 -19.41 4.87 18.48
N GLY A 259 -18.46 4.99 17.54
CA GLY A 259 -17.38 5.96 17.58
C GLY A 259 -16.13 5.43 18.29
N ILE A 260 -14.98 5.87 17.80
CA ILE A 260 -13.66 5.62 18.39
C ILE A 260 -12.73 6.76 17.98
N TYR A 261 -11.70 7.04 18.78
CA TYR A 261 -10.55 7.79 18.26
C TYR A 261 -9.90 6.98 17.14
N HIS A 262 -9.57 7.62 16.02
CA HIS A 262 -8.89 6.96 14.92
C HIS A 262 -8.00 7.94 14.16
N TYR A 263 -6.91 7.40 13.63
CA TYR A 263 -5.98 8.16 12.79
C TYR A 263 -6.47 8.19 11.36
N HIS A 264 -6.07 9.23 10.64
CA HIS A 264 -6.28 9.31 9.20
C HIS A 264 -4.96 9.42 8.46
N ILE A 265 -4.90 8.75 7.32
CA ILE A 265 -3.86 9.02 6.35
C ILE A 265 -4.17 10.34 5.66
N THR A 266 -3.19 11.23 5.51
CA THR A 266 -3.35 12.48 4.75
C THR A 266 -2.22 12.68 3.73
N ALA A 267 -2.40 13.64 2.83
CA ALA A 267 -1.43 13.96 1.77
C ALA A 267 -0.25 14.81 2.26
N GLU A 268 -0.33 15.34 3.48
CA GLU A 268 0.66 16.26 4.05
C GLU A 268 1.25 15.65 5.33
N ASP A 269 2.47 16.09 5.68
CA ASP A 269 3.08 15.74 6.96
C ASP A 269 2.10 16.03 8.11
N PRO A 270 1.92 15.10 9.06
CA PRO A 270 2.73 13.90 9.35
C PRO A 270 2.24 12.59 8.71
N TYR A 271 1.35 12.66 7.70
CA TYR A 271 0.83 11.56 6.87
C TYR A 271 0.03 10.45 7.55
N ILE A 272 0.47 9.89 8.68
CA ILE A 272 -0.15 8.74 9.36
C ILE A 272 -0.29 8.99 10.87
N SER A 273 0.79 9.43 11.52
CA SER A 273 0.84 9.61 12.98
C SER A 273 1.58 10.89 13.32
N GLY A 274 1.00 11.75 14.18
CA GLY A 274 1.55 13.06 14.49
C GLY A 274 2.59 13.06 15.61
N SER A 275 2.33 13.87 16.64
CA SER A 275 3.29 14.15 17.73
C SER A 275 3.54 12.98 18.68
N GLY A 276 2.94 11.81 18.45
CA GLY A 276 3.00 10.64 19.32
C GLY A 276 1.80 9.74 19.12
N PHE A 277 1.71 8.68 19.93
CA PHE A 277 0.51 7.87 20.06
C PHE A 277 -0.56 8.62 20.87
N TYR A 278 -1.83 8.45 20.52
CA TYR A 278 -2.97 8.93 21.28
C TYR A 278 -3.20 8.04 22.51
N GLY A 279 -3.05 6.72 22.36
CA GLY A 279 -3.18 5.77 23.46
C GLY A 279 -1.85 5.25 24.00
N LYS A 280 -1.95 4.30 24.94
CA LYS A 280 -0.79 3.61 25.49
C LYS A 280 -0.27 2.60 24.47
N ALA A 281 0.92 2.86 23.93
CA ALA A 281 1.56 1.95 22.99
C ALA A 281 1.80 0.56 23.59
N GLY A 282 1.48 -0.46 22.80
CA GLY A 282 1.94 -1.82 22.97
C GLY A 282 3.38 -2.00 22.51
N THR A 283 3.68 -3.17 21.94
CA THR A 283 5.06 -3.52 21.53
C THR A 283 5.10 -4.13 20.14
N VAL A 284 6.23 -3.96 19.46
CA VAL A 284 6.61 -4.72 18.26
C VAL A 284 7.98 -5.36 18.49
N THR A 285 8.11 -6.65 18.12
CA THR A 285 9.38 -7.37 18.12
C THR A 285 9.67 -7.99 16.76
N ARG A 286 10.95 -8.19 16.46
CA ARG A 286 11.47 -8.78 15.22
C ARG A 286 12.39 -9.95 15.55
#